data_AF-A0A6G3MML7-F1
#
_entry.id   AF-A0A6G3MML7-F1
#
_cell.length_a   1.000
_cell.length_b   1.000
_cell.length_c   1.000
_cell.angle_alpha   90.00
_cell.angle_beta   90.00
_cell.angle_gamma   90.00
#
_symmetry.space_group_name_H-M   'P 1'
#
loop_
_entity.id
_entity.type
_entity.pdbx_description
1 polymer ?
#
loop_
_entity_poly.entity_id
_entity_poly.type
_entity_poly.pdbx_seq_one_letter_code
_entity_poly.pdbx_strand_id
1 'polypeptide(L)'
;PTKNICRIMFHGYVHRFFENDSDINFKVYGWRDKTGIVDRGTSDYVIVKNMFNPSVNIDKYIGGKIEFSTGDSGILVSRFGATGKIKVGVKIDEISECLKKAFDKKNKEKTENIIASHRYKKYRKFC
;
A
#
# COMPACT_ATOMS: atom_id res chain seq x y z
N PRO A 1 1.06 -16.54 -39.27
CA PRO A 1 2.32 -16.24 -38.53
C PRO A 1 3.47 -15.96 -39.51
N THR A 2 3.96 -14.71 -39.55
CA THR A 2 5.06 -14.27 -40.42
C THR A 2 6.34 -15.05 -40.08
N LYS A 3 6.95 -15.68 -41.09
CA LYS A 3 7.91 -16.78 -40.94
C LYS A 3 9.31 -16.39 -40.41
N ASN A 4 9.60 -15.11 -40.18
CA ASN A 4 10.95 -14.60 -39.89
C ASN A 4 11.02 -13.86 -38.54
N ILE A 5 10.77 -14.56 -37.44
CA ILE A 5 11.03 -14.03 -36.09
C ILE A 5 11.78 -15.09 -35.30
N CYS A 6 12.87 -14.69 -34.65
CA CYS A 6 13.59 -15.56 -33.73
C CYS A 6 12.63 -16.08 -32.65
N ARG A 7 12.62 -17.40 -32.45
CA ARG A 7 11.71 -18.10 -31.50
C ARG A 7 12.37 -18.43 -30.18
N ILE A 8 13.68 -18.21 -30.05
CA ILE A 8 14.41 -18.48 -28.82
C ILE A 8 14.15 -17.30 -27.87
N MET A 9 13.51 -17.57 -26.73
CA MET A 9 13.13 -16.56 -25.74
C MET A 9 14.10 -16.49 -24.55
N PHE A 10 14.76 -17.60 -24.19
CA PHE A 10 15.70 -17.67 -23.06
C PHE A 10 16.71 -18.82 -23.24
N HIS A 11 17.84 -18.73 -22.55
CA HIS A 11 18.82 -19.79 -22.33
C HIS A 11 19.32 -19.72 -20.88
N GLY A 12 19.84 -20.82 -20.34
CA GLY A 12 20.36 -20.83 -18.96
C GLY A 12 20.83 -22.19 -18.51
N TYR A 13 21.25 -22.26 -17.24
CA TYR A 13 21.69 -23.48 -16.58
C TYR A 13 20.72 -23.86 -15.47
N VAL A 14 20.60 -25.16 -15.21
CA VAL A 14 19.81 -25.64 -14.07
C VAL A 14 20.54 -25.28 -12.79
N HIS A 15 19.93 -24.44 -11.96
CA HIS A 15 20.53 -24.01 -10.69
C HIS A 15 20.36 -25.04 -9.57
N ARG A 16 19.17 -25.66 -9.50
CA ARG A 16 18.82 -26.62 -8.45
C ARG A 16 17.75 -27.58 -8.94
N PHE A 17 17.88 -28.85 -8.56
CA PHE A 17 16.85 -29.86 -8.68
C PHE A 17 16.15 -30.04 -7.33
N PHE A 18 14.84 -30.27 -7.36
CA PHE A 18 14.05 -30.61 -6.17
C PHE A 18 13.50 -32.02 -6.40
N GLU A 19 13.68 -32.91 -5.43
CA GLU A 19 13.19 -34.30 -5.53
C GLU A 19 11.72 -34.38 -5.13
N ASN A 20 11.30 -33.58 -4.14
CA ASN A 20 9.92 -33.51 -3.68
C ASN A 20 9.42 -32.06 -3.69
N ASP A 21 8.11 -31.87 -3.90
CA ASP A 21 7.49 -30.54 -3.84
C ASP A 21 7.62 -29.89 -2.45
N SER A 22 7.75 -30.69 -1.39
CA SER A 22 8.01 -30.21 -0.03
C SER A 22 9.33 -29.46 0.12
N ASP A 23 10.30 -29.71 -0.78
CA ASP A 23 11.62 -29.10 -0.74
C ASP A 23 11.60 -27.68 -1.35
N ILE A 24 10.49 -27.31 -2.01
CA ILE A 24 10.30 -26.03 -2.67
C ILE A 24 9.84 -24.97 -1.65
N ASN A 25 10.80 -24.31 -0.99
CA ASN A 25 10.53 -23.20 -0.07
C ASN A 25 10.88 -21.83 -0.68
N PHE A 26 10.29 -21.49 -1.83
CA PHE A 26 10.49 -20.19 -2.44
C PHE A 26 9.54 -19.13 -1.89
N LYS A 27 10.11 -18.09 -1.26
CA LYS A 27 9.38 -16.88 -0.86
C LYS A 27 9.17 -15.94 -2.05
N VAL A 28 8.32 -16.32 -3.00
CA VAL A 28 7.99 -15.45 -4.15
C VAL A 28 6.84 -14.53 -3.80
N TYR A 29 7.05 -13.23 -3.99
CA TYR A 29 6.02 -12.21 -3.84
C TYR A 29 6.07 -11.20 -4.98
N GLY A 30 4.91 -10.59 -5.25
CA GLY A 30 4.84 -9.36 -6.03
C GLY A 30 4.60 -8.18 -5.11
N TRP A 31 5.19 -7.03 -5.44
CA TRP A 31 4.82 -5.76 -4.82
C TRP A 31 3.42 -5.37 -5.25
N ARG A 32 2.64 -4.87 -4.28
CA ARG A 32 1.30 -4.32 -4.51
C ARG A 32 1.23 -2.95 -3.86
N ASP A 33 0.66 -2.02 -4.59
CA ASP A 33 0.48 -0.65 -4.18
C ASP A 33 -1.02 -0.35 -4.11
N LYS A 34 -1.43 0.32 -3.03
CA LYS A 34 -2.77 0.90 -2.87
C LYS A 34 -2.61 2.37 -2.56
N THR A 35 -3.40 3.22 -3.21
CA THR A 35 -3.34 4.68 -3.02
C THR A 35 -4.71 5.19 -2.60
N GLY A 36 -4.70 6.24 -1.78
CA GLY A 36 -5.89 6.97 -1.36
C GLY A 36 -5.57 8.45 -1.19
N ILE A 37 -6.56 9.22 -0.76
CA ILE A 37 -6.46 10.67 -0.64
C ILE A 37 -6.73 11.04 0.82
N VAL A 38 -5.96 11.98 1.36
CA VAL A 38 -6.21 12.54 2.69
C VAL A 38 -7.52 13.33 2.68
N ASP A 39 -8.42 12.98 3.60
CA ASP A 39 -9.71 13.66 3.77
C ASP A 39 -9.60 14.79 4.80
N ARG A 40 -9.07 14.46 5.98
CA ARG A 40 -8.86 15.40 7.11
C ARG A 40 -7.96 14.80 8.17
N GLY A 41 -7.29 15.65 8.94
CA GLY A 41 -6.61 15.31 10.18
C GLY A 41 -7.50 15.57 11.40
N THR A 42 -7.35 14.73 12.43
CA THR A 42 -8.00 14.86 13.74
C THR A 42 -7.01 14.47 14.82
N SER A 43 -6.60 15.41 15.69
CA SER A 43 -5.57 15.21 16.72
C SER A 43 -4.43 14.33 16.21
N ASP A 44 -4.41 13.04 16.54
CA ASP A 44 -3.25 12.17 16.28
C ASP A 44 -3.44 11.27 15.05
N TYR A 45 -4.53 11.47 14.30
CA TYR A 45 -4.92 10.63 13.18
C TYR A 45 -5.19 11.43 11.91
N VAL A 46 -4.79 10.87 10.79
CA VAL A 46 -5.20 11.31 9.45
C VAL A 46 -6.23 10.33 8.91
N ILE A 47 -7.36 10.86 8.48
CA ILE A 47 -8.41 10.10 7.80
C ILE A 47 -8.11 10.08 6.31
N VAL A 48 -8.03 8.89 5.73
CA VAL A 48 -7.77 8.69 4.30
C VAL A 48 -8.97 8.03 3.65
N LYS A 49 -9.39 8.54 2.50
CA LYS A 49 -10.49 8.00 1.66
C LYS A 49 -9.94 7.29 0.42
N ASN A 50 -10.76 6.42 -0.17
CA ASN A 50 -10.52 5.74 -1.45
C ASN A 50 -9.27 4.83 -1.53
N MET A 51 -8.64 4.44 -0.42
CA MET A 51 -7.53 3.47 -0.43
C MET A 51 -8.00 2.01 -0.50
N PHE A 52 -9.14 1.71 0.10
CA PHE A 52 -9.74 0.38 0.13
C PHE A 52 -11.21 0.45 -0.26
N ASN A 53 -11.67 -0.56 -0.99
CA ASN A 53 -13.10 -0.74 -1.22
C ASN A 53 -13.79 -1.06 0.11
N PRO A 54 -15.03 -0.57 0.34
CA PRO A 54 -15.75 -0.79 1.60
C PRO A 54 -15.94 -2.26 2.01
N SER A 55 -15.95 -3.18 1.04
CA SER A 55 -16.11 -4.62 1.24
C SER A 55 -14.82 -5.34 1.63
N VAL A 56 -13.66 -4.69 1.54
CA VAL A 56 -12.37 -5.32 1.87
C VAL A 56 -12.23 -5.41 3.38
N ASN A 57 -11.81 -6.58 3.86
CA ASN A 57 -11.39 -6.74 5.26
C ASN A 57 -10.05 -5.99 5.47
N ILE A 58 -10.13 -4.83 6.12
CA ILE A 58 -9.01 -3.91 6.39
C ILE A 58 -8.11 -4.45 7.51
N ASP A 59 -8.62 -5.34 8.37
CA ASP A 59 -7.89 -5.84 9.54
C ASP A 59 -6.60 -6.56 9.14
N LYS A 60 -6.55 -7.13 7.93
CA LYS A 60 -5.36 -7.75 7.34
C LYS A 60 -4.21 -6.76 7.06
N TYR A 61 -4.49 -5.47 7.04
CA TYR A 61 -3.55 -4.39 6.71
C TYR A 61 -3.24 -3.49 7.92
N ILE A 62 -3.88 -3.70 9.07
CA ILE A 62 -3.60 -2.96 10.30
C ILE A 62 -2.13 -3.17 10.70
N GLY A 63 -1.49 -2.11 11.17
CA GLY A 63 -0.04 -2.06 11.43
C GLY A 63 0.80 -1.81 10.18
N GLY A 64 0.20 -1.77 9.00
CA GLY A 64 0.88 -1.45 7.74
C GLY A 64 1.34 0.01 7.69
N LYS A 65 2.56 0.21 7.16
CA LYS A 65 3.09 1.56 6.90
C LYS A 65 2.31 2.24 5.78
N ILE A 66 1.95 3.50 6.00
CA ILE A 66 1.37 4.41 5.02
C ILE A 66 2.38 5.52 4.76
N GLU A 67 2.65 5.82 3.50
CA GLU A 67 3.53 6.91 3.08
C GLU A 67 2.68 8.01 2.44
N PHE A 68 2.96 9.26 2.78
CA PHE A 68 2.27 10.40 2.22
C PHE A 68 3.11 11.05 1.12
N SER A 69 2.47 11.66 0.13
CA SER A 69 3.16 12.40 -0.95
C SER A 69 3.97 13.59 -0.43
N THR A 70 3.76 13.99 0.81
CA THR A 70 4.55 15.01 1.53
C THR A 70 5.90 14.50 2.03
N GLY A 71 6.16 13.18 1.96
CA GLY A 71 7.36 12.54 2.50
C GLY A 71 7.17 12.01 3.94
N ASP A 72 6.03 12.31 4.56
CA ASP A 72 5.70 11.82 5.90
C ASP A 72 5.29 10.33 5.86
N SER A 73 5.30 9.70 7.04
CA SER A 73 4.78 8.34 7.18
C SER A 73 3.92 8.17 8.42
N GLY A 74 3.03 7.20 8.36
CA GLY A 74 2.15 6.82 9.46
C GLY A 74 1.84 5.33 9.44
N ILE A 75 1.04 4.89 10.41
CA ILE A 75 0.65 3.50 10.56
C ILE A 75 -0.85 3.38 10.38
N LEU A 76 -1.32 2.42 9.59
CA LEU A 76 -2.73 2.09 9.49
C LEU A 76 -3.21 1.50 10.83
N VAL A 77 -4.06 2.24 11.55
CA VAL A 77 -4.54 1.86 12.90
C VAL A 77 -5.84 1.08 12.81
N SER A 78 -6.82 1.61 12.07
CA SER A 78 -8.15 0.99 12.00
C SER A 78 -9.00 1.56 10.87
N ARG A 79 -10.18 0.97 10.65
CA ARG A 79 -11.21 1.48 9.75
C ARG A 79 -11.88 2.73 10.34
N PHE A 80 -12.26 3.67 9.48
CA PHE A 80 -13.04 4.85 9.83
C PHE A 80 -14.47 4.76 9.25
N GLY A 81 -15.41 4.26 10.05
CA GLY A 81 -16.83 4.16 9.67
C GLY A 81 -17.12 3.16 8.54
N ALA A 82 -18.30 3.30 7.91
CA ALA A 82 -18.80 2.33 6.92
C ALA A 82 -18.24 2.55 5.50
N THR A 83 -17.71 3.73 5.18
CA THR A 83 -17.42 4.18 3.81
C THR A 83 -16.06 3.74 3.25
N GLY A 84 -15.38 2.78 3.86
CA GLY A 84 -14.06 2.30 3.42
C GLY A 84 -12.91 3.29 3.69
N LYS A 85 -13.17 4.35 4.47
CA LYS A 85 -12.13 5.25 4.98
C LYS A 85 -11.30 4.54 6.05
N ILE A 86 -10.07 4.99 6.24
CA ILE A 86 -9.13 4.44 7.23
C ILE A 86 -8.57 5.54 8.14
N LYS A 87 -8.20 5.15 9.36
CA LYS A 87 -7.43 5.96 10.30
C LYS A 87 -5.96 5.61 10.19
N VAL A 88 -5.14 6.60 9.89
CA VAL A 88 -3.68 6.50 9.88
C VAL A 88 -3.15 7.28 11.07
N GLY A 89 -2.49 6.60 12.00
CA GLY A 89 -1.82 7.24 13.13
C GLY A 89 -0.55 7.92 12.67
N VAL A 90 -0.38 9.18 13.08
CA VAL A 90 0.81 10.00 12.78
C VAL A 90 1.25 10.71 14.06
N LYS A 91 2.55 11.00 14.18
CA LYS A 91 3.05 11.84 15.27
C LYS A 91 3.06 13.29 14.82
N ILE A 92 2.15 14.10 15.34
CA ILE A 92 1.92 15.48 14.89
C ILE A 92 3.19 16.36 14.98
N ASP A 93 4.02 16.11 15.99
CA ASP A 93 5.24 16.89 16.22
C ASP A 93 6.32 16.63 15.15
N GLU A 94 6.29 15.46 14.50
CA GLU A 94 7.30 15.00 13.54
C GLU A 94 6.86 15.15 12.07
N ILE A 95 5.61 15.55 11.79
CA ILE A 95 5.09 15.68 10.42
C ILE A 95 5.41 17.03 9.77
N SER A 96 5.55 17.02 8.45
CA SER A 96 5.74 18.22 7.64
C SER A 96 4.59 19.23 7.76
N GLU A 97 4.88 20.51 7.53
CA GLU A 97 3.86 21.57 7.46
C GLU A 97 2.81 21.30 6.37
N CYS A 98 3.18 20.59 5.31
CA CYS A 98 2.26 20.22 4.25
C CYS A 98 1.16 19.28 4.75
N LEU A 99 1.50 18.28 5.58
CA LEU A 99 0.52 17.37 6.17
C LEU A 99 -0.24 18.02 7.32
N LYS A 100 0.39 18.94 8.07
CA LYS A 100 -0.28 19.72 9.14
C LYS A 100 -1.50 20.49 8.64
N LYS A 101 -1.48 20.98 7.39
CA LYS A 101 -2.65 21.63 6.75
C LYS A 101 -3.90 20.75 6.74
N ALA A 102 -3.77 19.42 6.84
CA ALA A 102 -4.92 18.53 6.90
C ALA A 102 -5.71 18.63 8.19
N PHE A 103 -5.11 19.12 9.27
CA PHE A 103 -5.75 19.31 10.57
C PHE A 103 -6.56 20.63 10.64
N ASP A 104 -6.31 21.56 9.72
CA ASP A 104 -7.02 22.83 9.64
C ASP A 104 -8.39 22.68 8.96
N LYS A 105 -9.47 22.87 9.71
CA LYS A 105 -10.86 22.78 9.20
C LYS A 105 -11.18 23.72 8.03
N LYS A 106 -10.37 24.76 7.79
CA LYS A 106 -10.58 25.77 6.74
C LYS A 106 -10.06 25.37 5.35
N ASN A 107 -9.21 24.34 5.22
CA ASN A 107 -8.45 24.05 4.00
C ASN A 107 -8.87 22.75 3.27
N LYS A 108 -10.17 22.52 3.11
CA LYS A 108 -10.71 21.28 2.53
C LYS A 108 -10.27 21.02 1.08
N GLU A 109 -10.04 22.04 0.27
CA GLU A 109 -9.52 21.90 -1.11
C GLU A 109 -8.04 21.49 -1.15
N LYS A 110 -7.21 22.01 -0.23
CA LYS A 110 -5.76 21.71 -0.22
C LYS A 110 -5.44 20.29 0.24
N THR A 111 -6.31 19.68 1.03
CA THR A 111 -6.15 18.31 1.52
C THR A 111 -6.34 17.26 0.43
N GLU A 112 -7.14 17.54 -0.61
CA GLU A 112 -7.43 16.57 -1.67
C GLU A 112 -6.23 16.25 -2.57
N ASN A 113 -5.16 17.03 -2.49
CA ASN A 113 -3.92 16.80 -3.24
C ASN A 113 -2.90 15.93 -2.50
N ILE A 114 -3.14 15.60 -1.23
CA ILE A 114 -2.21 14.75 -0.46
C ILE A 114 -2.59 13.29 -0.68
N ILE A 115 -1.70 12.56 -1.35
CA ILE A 115 -1.87 11.14 -1.66
C ILE A 115 -1.26 10.34 -0.51
N ALA A 116 -1.98 9.34 -0.04
CA ALA A 116 -1.49 8.32 0.87
C ALA A 116 -1.29 7.01 0.10
N SER A 117 -0.17 6.33 0.30
CA SER A 117 0.15 5.07 -0.36
C SER A 117 0.47 3.98 0.65
N HIS A 118 0.06 2.76 0.34
CA HIS A 118 0.36 1.56 1.10
C HIS A 118 0.97 0.52 0.16
N ARG A 119 2.27 0.28 0.33
CA ARG A 119 3.02 -0.73 -0.41
C ARG A 119 3.20 -1.99 0.45
N TYR A 120 2.82 -3.15 -0.07
CA TYR A 120 2.94 -4.42 0.64
C TYR A 120 3.33 -5.58 -0.29
N LYS A 121 3.88 -6.62 0.31
CA LYS A 121 4.26 -7.86 -0.40
C LYS A 121 3.05 -8.80 -0.44
N LYS A 122 2.63 -9.20 -1.64
CA LYS A 122 1.65 -10.28 -1.81
C LYS A 122 2.38 -11.55 -2.23
N TYR A 123 2.59 -12.45 -1.26
CA TYR A 123 3.18 -13.75 -1.50
C TYR A 123 2.27 -14.61 -2.38
N ARG A 124 2.86 -15.34 -3.32
CA ARG A 124 2.17 -16.38 -4.08
C ARG A 124 2.21 -17.65 -3.23
N LYS A 125 1.05 -18.30 -3.09
CA LYS A 125 1.03 -19.70 -2.65
C LYS A 125 1.37 -20.54 -3.87
N PHE A 126 2.45 -21.32 -3.77
CA PHE A 126 2.64 -22.48 -4.63
C PHE A 126 1.92 -23.61 -3.92
N CYS A 127 0.83 -24.08 -4.53
CA CYS A 127 0.14 -25.31 -4.14
C CYS A 127 0.51 -26.36 -5.18
#